data_AF-A0A962W910-F1
#
_entry.id   AF-A0A962W910-F1
#
_cell.length_a   1.000
_cell.length_b   1.000
_cell.length_c   1.000
_cell.angle_alpha   90.00
_cell.angle_beta   90.00
_cell.angle_gamma   90.00
#
_symmetry.space_group_name_H-M   'P 1'
#
loop_
_entity.id
_entity.type
_entity.pdbx_description
1 polymer ?
#
loop_
_entity_poly.entity_id
_entity_poly.type
_entity_poly.pdbx_seq_one_letter_code
_entity_poly.pdbx_strand_id
1 'polypeptide(L)' 'MLPDTAFDREGFLRSLQDWTPEVAEQIAAREQLVLTDAHWEVIRLLRDYYREFDS' A
#
# COMPACT_ATOMS: atom_id res chain seq x y z
N MET A 1 7.08 9.64 -0.44
CA MET A 1 5.76 10.04 0.12
C MET A 1 4.93 10.64 -1.01
N LEU A 2 3.73 10.11 -1.26
CA LEU A 2 2.87 10.54 -2.36
C LEU A 2 1.93 11.68 -1.92
N PRO A 3 1.54 12.59 -2.83
CA PRO A 3 0.54 13.60 -2.54
C PRO A 3 -0.85 12.95 -2.31
N ASP A 4 -1.73 13.64 -1.58
CA ASP A 4 -3.09 13.14 -1.31
C ASP A 4 -3.90 12.87 -2.60
N THR A 5 -3.54 13.52 -3.71
CA THR A 5 -4.15 13.30 -5.03
C THR A 5 -3.90 11.90 -5.60
N ALA A 6 -2.88 11.19 -5.11
CA ALA A 6 -2.58 9.82 -5.51
C ALA A 6 -3.55 8.79 -4.90
N PHE A 7 -4.33 9.21 -3.89
CA PHE A 7 -5.31 8.37 -3.22
C PHE A 7 -6.73 8.76 -3.68
N ASP A 8 -7.66 7.81 -3.62
CA ASP A 8 -9.08 8.11 -3.80
C ASP A 8 -9.71 8.67 -2.52
N ARG A 9 -11.05 8.80 -2.51
CA ARG A 9 -11.77 9.35 -1.35
C ARG A 9 -11.78 8.42 -0.14
N GLU A 10 -11.46 7.15 -0.34
CA GLU A 10 -11.45 6.11 0.68
C GLU A 10 -10.03 5.84 1.18
N GLY A 11 -9.01 6.48 0.60
CA GLY A 11 -7.61 6.35 0.99
C GLY A 11 -6.86 5.25 0.23
N PHE A 12 -7.48 4.63 -0.79
CA PHE A 12 -6.82 3.63 -1.61
C PHE A 12 -5.92 4.29 -2.65
N LEU A 13 -4.78 3.65 -2.91
CA LEU A 13 -3.85 4.08 -3.94
C LEU A 13 -4.46 3.85 -5.32
N ARG A 14 -4.55 4.91 -6.13
CA ARG A 14 -5.20 4.84 -7.46
C ARG A 14 -4.42 4.02 -8.47
N SER A 15 -3.10 3.96 -8.33
CA SER A 15 -2.24 3.22 -9.23
C SER A 15 -1.29 2.32 -8.45
N LEU A 16 -1.42 1.01 -8.65
CA LEU A 16 -0.60 0.01 -7.97
C LEU A 16 0.90 0.12 -8.33
N GLN A 17 1.21 0.73 -9.49
CA GLN A 17 2.58 0.96 -9.93
C GLN A 17 3.31 2.03 -9.10
N ASP A 18 2.56 2.94 -8.47
CA ASP A 18 3.11 4.00 -7.60
C ASP A 18 3.35 3.49 -6.18
N TRP A 19 3.00 2.23 -5.90
CA TRP A 19 3.18 1.66 -4.58
C TRP A 19 4.67 1.49 -4.27
N THR A 20 5.03 1.86 -3.06
CA THR A 20 6.33 1.61 -2.43
C THR A 20 6.09 1.25 -0.95
N PRO A 21 7.05 0.62 -0.26
CA PRO A 21 6.93 0.39 1.18
C PRO A 21 6.59 1.66 1.97
N GLU A 22 7.20 2.78 1.59
CA GLU A 22 6.97 4.09 2.21
C GLU A 22 5.52 4.59 2.01
N VAL A 23 4.87 4.21 0.90
CA VAL A 23 3.45 4.52 0.66
C VAL A 23 2.55 3.66 1.54
N ALA A 24 2.88 2.39 1.75
CA ALA A 24 2.14 1.55 2.69
C ALA A 24 2.23 2.09 4.12
N GLU A 25 3.42 2.53 4.55
CA GLU A 25 3.60 3.21 5.84
C GLU A 25 2.83 4.53 5.93
N GLN A 26 2.81 5.32 4.85
CA GLN A 26 2.03 6.56 4.79
C GLN A 26 0.53 6.28 4.96
N ILE A 27 0.00 5.23 4.34
CA ILE A 27 -1.41 4.81 4.51
C ILE A 27 -1.65 4.37 5.97
N ALA A 28 -0.78 3.50 6.51
CA ALA A 28 -0.92 3.01 7.88
C ALA A 28 -0.87 4.15 8.91
N ALA A 29 0.02 5.13 8.73
CA ALA A 29 0.15 6.28 9.60
C ALA A 29 -1.12 7.16 9.65
N ARG A 30 -1.87 7.26 8.53
CA ARG A 30 -3.17 7.98 8.51
C ARG A 30 -4.22 7.28 9.38
N GLU A 31 -4.16 5.96 9.43
CA GLU A 31 -5.02 5.12 10.28
C GLU A 31 -4.46 4.93 11.69
N GLN A 32 -3.41 5.69 12.06
CA GLN A 32 -2.70 5.56 13.34
C GLN A 32 -2.19 4.14 13.62
N LEU A 33 -1.86 3.40 12.56
CA LEU A 33 -1.40 2.02 12.58
C LEU A 33 0.10 1.94 12.25
N VAL A 34 0.81 1.07 12.96
CA VAL A 34 2.22 0.76 12.69
C VAL A 34 2.29 -0.61 12.02
N LEU A 35 2.89 -0.66 10.82
CA LEU A 35 3.10 -1.91 10.10
C LEU A 35 4.20 -2.72 10.78
N THR A 36 3.80 -3.75 11.52
CA THR A 36 4.70 -4.78 12.04
C THR A 36 5.10 -5.77 10.95
N ASP A 37 6.10 -6.61 11.23
CA ASP A 37 6.56 -7.66 10.30
C ASP A 37 5.44 -8.59 9.82
N ALA A 38 4.48 -8.92 10.69
CA ALA A 38 3.32 -9.73 10.33
C ALA A 38 2.42 -9.06 9.29
N HIS A 39 2.22 -7.74 9.38
CA HIS A 39 1.48 -6.99 8.35
C HIS A 39 2.24 -7.01 7.02
N TRP A 40 3.57 -6.87 7.08
CA TRP A 40 4.41 -6.89 5.90
C TRP A 40 4.43 -8.24 5.19
N GLU A 41 4.36 -9.37 5.91
CA GLU A 41 4.21 -10.70 5.30
C GLU A 41 2.94 -10.78 4.44
N VAL A 42 1.80 -10.32 4.97
CA VAL A 42 0.53 -10.33 4.23
C VAL A 42 0.57 -9.36 3.05
N ILE A 43 1.09 -8.15 3.24
CA ILE A 43 1.19 -7.14 2.18
C ILE A 43 2.07 -7.66 1.04
N ARG A 44 3.23 -8.26 1.35
CA ARG A 44 4.13 -8.82 0.33
C ARG A 44 3.46 -9.98 -0.41
N LEU A 45 2.80 -10.90 0.30
CA LEU A 45 2.07 -12.01 -0.30
C LEU A 45 1.02 -11.52 -1.31
N LEU A 46 0.19 -10.55 -0.92
CA LEU A 46 -0.83 -9.99 -1.79
C LEU A 46 -0.21 -9.30 -3.01
N ARG A 47 0.90 -8.58 -2.82
CA ARG A 47 1.59 -7.90 -3.93
C ARG A 47 2.24 -8.87 -4.89
N ASP A 48 2.86 -9.92 -4.40
CA ASP A 48 3.42 -10.97 -5.25
C ASP A 48 2.31 -11.63 -6.06
N TYR A 49 1.15 -11.88 -5.45
CA TYR A 49 -0.05 -12.36 -6.14
C TYR A 49 -0.53 -11.38 -7.22
N TYR A 50 -0.73 -10.10 -6.91
CA TYR A 50 -1.14 -9.11 -7.93
C TYR A 50 -0.10 -8.98 -9.06
N ARG A 51 1.20 -9.06 -8.77
CA ARG A 51 2.23 -9.02 -9.81
C ARG A 51 2.20 -10.23 -10.73
N GLU A 52 1.82 -11.40 -10.21
CA GLU A 52 1.77 -12.65 -10.96
C GLU A 52 0.50 -12.80 -11.81
N PHE A 53 -0.62 -12.21 -11.36
CA PHE A 53 -1.94 -12.44 -11.97
C PHE A 53 -2.58 -11.22 -12.64
N ASP A 54 -2.12 -9.99 -12.37
CA ASP A 54 -2.65 -8.76 -12.96
C ASP A 54 -1.77 -8.38 -14.18
N SER A 55 -2.23 -8.75 -15.39
CA SER A 55 -1.63 -8.44 -16.70
C SER A 55 -2.60 -7.68 -17.60
#